data_AF-A0A7V5NW41-F1
#
_entry.id   AF-A0A7V5NW41-F1
#
_cell.length_a   1.000
_cell.length_b   1.000
_cell.length_c   1.000
_cell.angle_alpha   90.00
_cell.angle_beta   90.00
_cell.angle_gamma   90.00
#
_symmetry.space_group_name_H-M   'P 1'
#
loop_
_entity.id
_entity.type
_entity.pdbx_description
1 polymer ?
#
loop_
_entity_poly.entity_id
_entity_poly.type
_entity_poly.pdbx_seq_one_letter_code
_entity_poly.pdbx_strand_id
1 'polypeptide(L)'
;MGDHFQCYRLEKGDRVKPQTIYIKDQFGGTKAVLGRPVMLCNPSFKVHNGKEYPVRDKKRHLVCYNYVKQERPRSQSLYINTQFGADKVISTRRELFCAPAGKAHLPGRGEPPRPTFPGKPIKMETKPIKRP
;
A
#
# COMPACT_ATOMS: atom_id res chain seq x y z
N MET A 1 3.13 12.62 7.88
CA MET A 1 3.65 11.80 6.77
C MET A 1 3.81 10.36 7.24
N GLY A 2 3.13 9.44 6.57
CA GLY A 2 3.18 8.00 6.84
C GLY A 2 4.16 7.28 5.91
N ASP A 3 4.17 5.96 5.98
CA ASP A 3 4.98 5.13 5.11
C ASP A 3 4.32 4.91 3.75
N HIS A 4 5.15 4.75 2.72
CA HIS A 4 4.69 4.42 1.38
C HIS A 4 4.96 2.95 1.08
N PHE A 5 4.04 2.35 0.31
CA PHE A 5 4.15 0.97 -0.12
C PHE A 5 3.88 0.85 -1.62
N GLN A 6 4.71 0.08 -2.32
CA GLN A 6 4.42 -0.39 -3.66
C GLN A 6 3.90 -1.82 -3.58
N CYS A 7 2.67 -2.04 -4.04
CA CYS A 7 2.02 -3.34 -4.01
C CYS A 7 2.06 -4.01 -5.39
N TYR A 8 2.26 -5.33 -5.38
CA TYR A 8 2.34 -6.19 -6.56
C TYR A 8 1.29 -7.29 -6.44
N ARG A 9 0.56 -7.54 -7.53
CA ARG A 9 -0.41 -8.65 -7.60
C ARG A 9 0.32 -9.99 -7.52
N LEU A 10 -0.24 -10.91 -6.73
CA LEU A 10 0.25 -12.28 -6.61
C LEU A 10 -0.59 -13.21 -7.50
N GLU A 11 0.08 -13.88 -8.45
CA GLU A 11 -0.57 -14.86 -9.32
C GLU A 11 -0.82 -16.19 -8.61
N LYS A 12 0.09 -16.58 -7.71
CA LYS A 12 0.03 -17.84 -6.93
C LYS A 12 0.06 -17.52 -5.44
N GLY A 13 -0.66 -18.31 -4.64
CA GLY A 13 -0.79 -18.08 -3.19
C GLY A 13 -1.63 -19.13 -2.45
N ASP A 14 -1.92 -20.26 -3.08
CA ASP A 14 -3.05 -21.14 -2.81
C ASP A 14 -2.75 -22.20 -1.74
N ARG A 15 -1.52 -22.19 -1.19
CA ARG A 15 -1.11 -23.08 -0.11
C ARG A 15 -1.71 -22.73 1.25
N VAL A 16 -2.11 -21.46 1.43
CA VAL A 16 -2.70 -21.00 2.68
C VAL A 16 -4.18 -21.35 2.68
N LYS A 17 -4.60 -22.21 3.62
CA LYS A 17 -6.02 -22.53 3.81
C LYS A 17 -6.77 -21.30 4.34
N PRO A 18 -8.07 -21.13 4.01
CA PRO A 18 -8.87 -20.02 4.53
C PRO A 18 -8.81 -19.92 6.05
N GLN A 19 -8.69 -18.71 6.58
CA GLN A 19 -8.54 -18.44 8.01
C GLN A 19 -9.67 -17.57 8.52
N THR A 20 -10.34 -18.00 9.59
CA THR A 20 -11.31 -17.17 10.30
C THR A 20 -10.59 -16.26 11.28
N ILE A 21 -10.83 -14.96 11.18
CA ILE A 21 -10.24 -13.95 12.05
C ILE A 21 -11.33 -13.03 12.61
N TYR A 22 -11.03 -12.40 13.74
CA TYR A 22 -11.78 -11.25 14.23
C TYR A 22 -10.99 -9.98 13.91
N ILE A 23 -11.64 -9.02 13.26
CA ILE A 23 -11.04 -7.73 12.92
C ILE A 23 -11.83 -6.62 13.57
N LYS A 24 -11.14 -5.56 13.99
CA LYS A 24 -11.74 -4.36 14.55
C LYS A 24 -10.95 -3.14 14.09
N ASP A 25 -11.66 -2.16 13.56
CA ASP A 25 -11.15 -0.85 13.19
C ASP A 25 -12.11 0.24 13.67
N GLN A 26 -11.92 1.49 13.25
CA GLN A 26 -12.77 2.60 13.67
C GLN A 26 -14.23 2.50 13.15
N PHE A 27 -14.49 1.59 12.22
CA PHE A 27 -15.82 1.35 11.63
C PHE A 27 -16.51 0.12 12.24
N GLY A 28 -15.92 -0.48 13.27
CA GLY A 28 -16.50 -1.57 14.05
C GLY A 28 -15.71 -2.88 13.98
N GLY A 29 -16.19 -3.90 14.70
CA GLY A 29 -15.58 -5.21 14.76
C GLY A 29 -16.47 -6.30 14.17
N THR A 30 -15.90 -7.25 13.43
CA THR A 30 -16.63 -8.39 12.85
C THR A 30 -15.72 -9.61 12.68
N LYS A 31 -16.32 -10.79 12.55
CA LYS A 31 -15.63 -12.00 12.11
C LYS A 31 -15.59 -12.04 10.59
N ALA A 32 -14.45 -12.42 10.03
CA ALA A 32 -14.28 -12.60 8.60
C ALA A 32 -13.43 -13.83 8.30
N VAL A 33 -13.58 -14.37 7.08
CA VAL A 33 -12.78 -15.47 6.57
C VAL A 33 -11.88 -14.92 5.47
N LEU A 34 -10.58 -14.96 5.73
CA LEU A 34 -9.55 -14.63 4.74
C LEU A 34 -9.35 -15.80 3.77
N GLY A 35 -9.15 -15.45 2.50
CA GLY A 35 -8.77 -16.39 1.45
C GLY A 35 -7.27 -16.41 1.23
N ARG A 36 -6.89 -16.45 -0.05
CA ARG A 36 -5.49 -16.49 -0.48
C ARG A 36 -4.86 -15.08 -0.44
N PRO A 37 -3.53 -14.97 -0.28
CA PRO A 37 -2.83 -13.72 -0.52
C PRO A 37 -2.97 -13.32 -1.99
N VAL A 38 -3.21 -12.03 -2.22
CA VAL A 38 -3.44 -11.45 -3.55
C VAL A 38 -2.51 -10.27 -3.85
N MET A 39 -1.91 -9.67 -2.82
CA MET A 39 -0.87 -8.64 -3.00
C MET A 39 0.30 -8.79 -2.03
N LEU A 40 1.49 -8.49 -2.53
CA LEU A 40 2.69 -8.24 -1.74
C LEU A 40 3.03 -6.75 -1.81
N CYS A 41 3.11 -6.08 -0.66
CA CYS A 41 3.43 -4.66 -0.56
C CYS A 41 4.80 -4.46 0.07
N ASN A 42 5.69 -3.83 -0.69
CA ASN A 42 7.04 -3.49 -0.24
C ASN A 42 7.09 -2.04 0.25
N PRO A 43 7.79 -1.73 1.34
CA PRO A 43 8.03 -0.35 1.74
C PRO A 43 8.81 0.36 0.63
N SER A 44 8.36 1.54 0.23
CA SER A 44 8.83 2.22 -0.98
C SER A 44 9.37 3.60 -0.69
N PHE A 45 10.50 3.92 -1.31
CA PHE A 45 10.97 5.30 -1.44
C PHE A 45 10.10 6.04 -2.46
N LYS A 46 9.85 7.32 -2.24
CA LYS A 46 9.11 8.17 -3.17
C LYS A 46 9.78 9.53 -3.30
N VAL A 47 9.75 10.09 -4.51
CA VAL A 47 10.05 11.52 -4.76
C VAL A 47 8.79 12.17 -5.29
N HIS A 48 8.45 13.36 -4.78
CA HIS A 48 7.34 14.15 -5.30
C HIS A 48 7.61 15.64 -5.07
N ASN A 49 7.51 16.44 -6.13
CA ASN A 49 7.77 17.89 -6.11
C ASN A 49 9.13 18.26 -5.48
N GLY A 50 10.19 17.53 -5.86
CA GLY A 50 11.54 17.73 -5.32
C GLY A 50 11.72 17.27 -3.86
N LYS A 51 10.67 16.77 -3.20
CA LYS A 51 10.75 16.23 -1.84
C LYS A 51 10.92 14.72 -1.86
N GLU A 52 11.87 14.24 -1.06
CA GLU A 52 12.08 12.82 -0.84
C GLU A 52 11.29 12.29 0.36
N TYR A 53 10.85 11.05 0.22
CA TYR A 53 10.09 10.29 1.21
C TYR A 53 10.80 8.95 1.40
N PRO A 54 11.78 8.88 2.34
CA PRO A 54 12.60 7.70 2.50
C PRO A 54 11.84 6.53 3.11
N VAL A 55 12.32 5.32 2.83
CA VAL A 55 11.86 4.11 3.51
C VAL A 55 12.29 4.17 4.97
N ARG A 56 11.33 4.19 5.90
CA ARG A 56 11.60 4.20 7.36
C ARG A 56 12.00 2.84 7.89
N ASP A 57 11.30 1.79 7.46
CA ASP A 57 11.57 0.41 7.85
C ASP A 57 11.55 -0.47 6.61
N LYS A 58 12.73 -1.01 6.24
CA LYS A 58 12.91 -1.88 5.08
C LYS A 58 12.37 -3.30 5.30
N LYS A 59 12.16 -3.72 6.56
CA LYS A 59 11.69 -5.07 6.91
C LYS A 59 10.16 -5.15 6.99
N ARG A 60 9.48 -4.00 7.09
CA ARG A 60 8.02 -3.95 7.21
C ARG A 60 7.36 -4.13 5.86
N HIS A 61 7.34 -5.36 5.37
CA HIS A 61 6.51 -5.76 4.22
C HIS A 61 5.10 -6.10 4.69
N LEU A 62 4.13 -6.00 3.79
CA LEU A 62 2.76 -6.47 4.03
C LEU A 62 2.37 -7.50 2.97
N VAL A 63 1.58 -8.49 3.37
CA VAL A 63 0.85 -9.36 2.46
C VAL A 63 -0.64 -9.13 2.68
N CYS A 64 -1.37 -8.87 1.59
CA CYS A 64 -2.80 -8.60 1.63
C CYS A 64 -3.60 -9.80 1.10
N TYR A 65 -4.65 -10.15 1.83
CA TYR A 65 -5.53 -11.27 1.59
C TYR A 65 -6.90 -10.77 1.16
N ASN A 66 -7.55 -11.51 0.25
CA ASN A 66 -8.95 -11.27 -0.05
C ASN A 66 -9.87 -11.87 1.03
N TYR A 67 -11.12 -11.42 1.06
CA TYR A 67 -12.15 -12.01 1.90
C TYR A 67 -12.93 -13.07 1.12
N VAL A 68 -13.04 -14.28 1.68
CA VAL A 68 -13.94 -15.33 1.20
C VAL A 68 -15.34 -15.15 1.77
N LYS A 69 -15.42 -14.79 3.05
CA LYS A 69 -16.67 -14.47 3.74
C LYS A 69 -16.45 -13.28 4.66
N GLN A 70 -17.35 -12.32 4.62
CA GLN A 70 -17.34 -11.18 5.53
C GLN A 70 -18.76 -10.63 5.67
N GLU A 71 -19.06 -10.03 6.82
CA GLU A 71 -20.21 -9.17 6.96
C GLU A 71 -19.90 -7.80 6.32
N ARG A 72 -20.89 -7.23 5.62
CA ARG A 72 -20.74 -5.89 5.07
C ARG A 72 -20.74 -4.87 6.22
N PRO A 73 -19.70 -4.03 6.35
CA PRO A 73 -19.76 -2.93 7.29
C PRO A 73 -20.83 -1.93 6.86
N ARG A 74 -21.31 -1.12 7.81
CA ARG A 74 -22.13 0.04 7.47
C ARG A 74 -21.31 1.02 6.63
N SER A 75 -21.89 1.56 5.58
CA SER A 75 -21.24 2.57 4.75
C SER A 75 -20.86 3.80 5.58
N GLN A 76 -19.65 4.32 5.37
CA GLN A 76 -19.11 5.46 6.09
C GLN A 76 -18.75 6.59 5.12
N SER A 77 -19.28 7.78 5.37
CA SER A 77 -18.86 9.00 4.67
C SER A 77 -17.66 9.59 5.39
N LEU A 78 -16.55 9.75 4.67
CA LEU A 78 -15.26 10.13 5.22
C LEU A 78 -14.69 11.33 4.49
N TYR A 79 -13.88 12.11 5.19
CA TYR A 79 -13.00 13.10 4.57
C TYR A 79 -11.58 12.54 4.59
N ILE A 80 -10.95 12.45 3.42
CA ILE A 80 -9.54 12.09 3.29
C ILE A 80 -8.72 13.34 2.99
N ASN A 81 -7.55 13.44 3.61
CA ASN A 81 -6.58 14.51 3.33
C ASN A 81 -5.21 13.88 3.09
N THR A 82 -4.77 13.89 1.84
CA THR A 82 -3.52 13.27 1.41
C THR A 82 -2.58 14.31 0.82
N GLN A 83 -1.32 13.94 0.61
CA GLN A 83 -0.36 14.81 -0.09
C GLN A 83 -0.70 15.08 -1.57
N PHE A 84 -1.77 14.47 -2.09
CA PHE A 84 -2.26 14.68 -3.46
C PHE A 84 -3.54 15.52 -3.50
N GLY A 85 -4.04 15.95 -2.34
CA GLY A 85 -5.32 16.65 -2.21
C GLY A 85 -6.22 15.99 -1.18
N ALA A 86 -7.33 16.68 -0.92
CA ALA A 86 -8.36 16.24 0.00
C ALA A 86 -9.67 15.98 -0.74
N ASP A 87 -10.46 15.03 -0.24
CA ASP A 87 -11.69 14.60 -0.89
C ASP A 87 -12.70 14.02 0.11
N LYS A 88 -13.97 13.98 -0.27
CA LYS A 88 -15.04 13.28 0.46
C LYS A 88 -15.31 11.95 -0.23
N VAL A 89 -15.17 10.85 0.51
CA VAL A 89 -15.31 9.48 -0.01
C VAL A 89 -16.35 8.70 0.79
N ILE A 90 -16.89 7.64 0.19
CA ILE A 90 -17.78 6.69 0.87
C ILE A 90 -17.12 5.31 0.88
N SER A 91 -16.85 4.79 2.08
CA SER A 91 -16.36 3.42 2.27
C SER A 91 -17.54 2.47 2.44
N THR A 92 -17.67 1.45 1.58
CA THR A 92 -18.86 0.58 1.53
C THR A 92 -18.59 -0.89 1.86
N ARG A 93 -17.37 -1.38 1.63
CA ARG A 93 -16.97 -2.76 1.93
C ARG A 93 -15.48 -2.85 2.23
N ARG A 94 -15.08 -3.89 2.97
CA ARG A 94 -13.67 -4.22 3.15
C ARG A 94 -13.18 -4.94 1.91
N GLU A 95 -12.14 -4.43 1.29
CA GLU A 95 -11.59 -5.05 0.07
C GLU A 95 -10.56 -6.11 0.42
N LEU A 96 -9.62 -5.78 1.31
CA LEU A 96 -8.48 -6.63 1.66
C LEU A 96 -8.11 -6.49 3.13
N PHE A 97 -7.54 -7.56 3.69
CA PHE A 97 -6.85 -7.51 4.97
C PHE A 97 -5.34 -7.64 4.75
N CYS A 98 -4.56 -6.65 5.19
CA CYS A 98 -3.10 -6.68 5.05
C CYS A 98 -2.42 -6.96 6.39
N ALA A 99 -1.55 -7.96 6.43
CA ALA A 99 -0.79 -8.36 7.60
C ALA A 99 0.72 -8.11 7.40
N PRO A 100 1.48 -7.77 8.46
CA PRO A 100 2.93 -7.77 8.41
C PRO A 100 3.48 -9.11 7.93
N ALA A 101 4.53 -9.06 7.11
CA ALA A 101 5.13 -10.26 6.54
C ALA A 101 6.66 -10.10 6.41
N GLY A 102 7.37 -11.22 6.56
CA GLY A 102 8.72 -11.38 6.04
C GLY A 102 8.68 -11.90 4.60
N LYS A 103 9.74 -11.63 3.82
CA LYS A 103 9.93 -12.23 2.50
C LYS A 103 11.39 -12.57 2.25
N ALA A 104 11.61 -13.62 1.48
CA ALA A 104 12.92 -14.00 0.96
C ALA A 104 12.80 -14.28 -0.54
N HIS A 105 13.89 -14.06 -1.27
CA HIS A 105 13.97 -14.50 -2.66
C HIS A 105 14.22 -16.00 -2.69
N LEU A 106 13.55 -16.71 -3.60
CA LEU A 106 13.87 -18.11 -3.89
C LEU A 106 15.12 -18.16 -4.79
N PRO A 107 15.98 -19.17 -4.63
CA PRO A 107 17.14 -19.34 -5.50
C PRO A 107 16.71 -19.56 -6.96
N GLY A 108 17.51 -19.08 -7.90
CA GLY A 108 17.35 -19.38 -9.34
C GLY A 108 16.55 -18.36 -10.16
N ARG A 109 15.99 -17.31 -9.56
CA ARG A 109 15.56 -16.10 -10.30
C ARG A 109 16.49 -14.99 -9.85
N GLY A 110 17.38 -14.53 -10.74
CA GLY A 110 18.45 -13.58 -10.43
C GLY A 110 17.98 -12.40 -9.56
N GLU A 111 18.91 -11.88 -8.74
CA GLU A 111 18.61 -10.74 -7.88
C GLU A 111 18.10 -9.56 -8.72
N PRO A 112 17.01 -8.88 -8.31
CA PRO A 112 16.52 -7.74 -9.07
C PRO A 112 17.64 -6.70 -9.22
N PRO A 113 17.74 -6.02 -10.38
CA PRO A 113 18.76 -5.02 -10.61
C PRO A 113 18.71 -3.95 -9.53
N ARG A 114 19.89 -3.48 -9.10
CA ARG A 114 19.99 -2.41 -8.11
C ARG A 114 19.24 -1.18 -8.62
N PRO A 115 18.30 -0.60 -7.85
CA PRO A 115 17.58 0.59 -8.29
C PRO A 115 18.58 1.72 -8.53
N THR A 116 18.61 2.27 -9.74
CA THR A 116 19.30 3.53 -10.06
C THR A 116 18.30 4.67 -9.92
N PHE A 117 18.51 5.54 -8.94
CA PHE A 117 17.73 6.78 -8.86
C PHE A 117 18.34 7.80 -9.83
N PRO A 118 17.53 8.57 -10.58
CA PRO A 118 18.03 9.73 -11.29
C PRO A 118 18.44 10.79 -10.26
N GLY A 119 19.69 10.71 -9.82
CA GLY A 119 20.35 11.72 -9.02
C GLY A 119 20.62 12.94 -9.89
N LYS A 120 19.64 13.82 -10.00
CA LYS A 120 19.82 15.27 -10.20
C LYS A 120 18.48 15.95 -9.92
N PRO A 121 18.41 16.95 -9.04
CA PRO A 121 17.21 17.76 -8.92
C PRO A 121 16.91 18.35 -10.30
N ILE A 122 15.68 18.17 -10.78
CA ILE A 122 15.17 18.92 -11.93
C ILE A 122 15.26 20.38 -11.50
N LYS A 123 16.21 21.14 -12.08
CA LYS A 123 16.25 22.60 -11.90
C LYS A 123 14.91 23.12 -12.40
N MET A 124 14.05 23.56 -11.48
CA MET A 124 12.88 24.35 -11.84
C MET A 124 13.44 25.68 -12.36
N GLU A 125 13.51 25.82 -13.67
CA GLU A 125 13.83 27.07 -14.32
C GLU A 125 12.66 28.02 -14.06
N THR A 126 12.82 28.90 -13.06
CA THR A 126 11.91 30.01 -12.82
C THR A 126 12.01 30.96 -14.02
N LYS A 127 11.14 30.77 -15.02
CA LYS A 127 10.87 31.83 -15.99
C LYS A 127 10.26 33.00 -15.23
N PRO A 128 10.86 34.21 -15.27
CA PRO A 128 10.27 35.37 -14.63
C PRO A 128 8.93 35.70 -15.30
N ILE A 129 7.89 35.84 -14.47
CA ILE A 129 6.59 36.37 -14.89
C ILE A 129 6.82 37.82 -15.31
N LYS A 130 6.74 38.10 -16.62
CA LYS A 130 6.62 39.47 -17.12
C LYS A 130 5.28 40.01 -16.62
N ARG A 131 5.32 41.01 -15.73
CA ARG A 131 4.14 41.81 -15.40
C ARG A 131 3.83 42.77 -16.56
N PRO A 132 2.54 43.03 -16.85
CA PRO A 132 2.13 44.01 -17.85
C PRO A 132 2.53 45.44 -17.47
#